data_AF-R9MIY1-F1
#
_entry.id   AF-R9MIY1-F1
#
_cell.length_a   1.000
_cell.length_b   1.000
_cell.length_c   1.000
_cell.angle_alpha   90.00
_cell.angle_beta   90.00
_cell.angle_gamma   90.00
#
_symmetry.space_group_name_H-M   'P 1'
#
loop_
_entity.id
_entity.type
_entity.pdbx_description
1 polymer ?
#
loop_
_entity_poly.entity_id
_entity_poly.type
_entity_poly.pdbx_seq_one_letter_code
_entity_poly.pdbx_strand_id
1 'polypeptide(L)'
;MDRARIYVDLNEMVTDDIVLLSKDDTKADSMGSIITFYEGLPVSLYSDDASNSGETDNLIFEGIAIKYDLKGYPEWRHVKWCVRIDWNSLMHESDMTFLQLLPIEIEKHPNDLLTLHKFLIYFKNHGMEKDSMLKNLEKTKNQCDSKAKDVLIDLMNFVVGWCS
;
A
#
# COMPACT_ATOMS: atom_id res chain seq x y z
N MET A 1 2.99 -4.21 -2.30
CA MET A 1 2.83 -3.09 -1.36
C MET A 1 3.95 -2.06 -1.63
N ASP A 2 3.82 -1.16 -2.62
CA ASP A 2 4.70 0.04 -2.78
C ASP A 2 3.98 1.32 -2.37
N ARG A 3 3.04 1.18 -1.44
CA ARG A 3 3.03 2.15 -0.36
C ARG A 3 3.67 1.39 0.79
N ALA A 4 4.80 1.88 1.28
CA ALA A 4 5.35 1.46 2.55
C ALA A 4 4.22 1.46 3.57
N ARG A 5 3.74 0.26 3.91
CA ARG A 5 2.62 0.10 4.85
C ARG A 5 3.15 -0.52 6.12
N ILE A 6 2.66 0.00 7.22
CA ILE A 6 3.02 -0.47 8.54
C ILE A 6 1.96 -1.46 8.97
N TYR A 7 2.41 -2.66 9.35
CA TYR A 7 1.50 -3.66 9.87
C TYR A 7 0.87 -3.19 11.18
N VAL A 8 -0.42 -3.39 11.35
CA VAL A 8 -1.13 -3.29 12.63
C VAL A 8 -2.07 -4.49 12.78
N ASP A 9 -2.26 -4.94 14.01
CA ASP A 9 -3.25 -5.95 14.34
C ASP A 9 -4.53 -5.24 14.78
N LEU A 10 -5.59 -5.34 13.97
CA LEU A 10 -6.90 -4.75 14.32
C LEU A 10 -7.57 -5.44 15.52
N ASN A 11 -7.03 -6.54 16.05
CA ASN A 11 -7.42 -7.09 17.34
C ASN A 11 -6.78 -6.33 18.53
N GLU A 12 -5.76 -5.51 18.29
CA GLU A 12 -5.08 -4.67 19.29
C GLU A 12 -5.64 -3.23 19.33
N MET A 13 -6.97 -3.09 19.20
CA MET A 13 -7.66 -1.80 19.25
C MET A 13 -7.77 -1.28 20.69
N VAL A 14 -7.40 -0.02 20.89
CA VAL A 14 -7.51 0.71 22.16
C VAL A 14 -8.87 1.39 22.29
N THR A 15 -9.33 2.01 21.20
CA THR A 15 -10.67 2.62 21.04
C THR A 15 -11.16 2.31 19.63
N ASP A 16 -12.38 2.70 19.28
CA ASP A 16 -13.00 2.44 17.96
C ASP A 16 -12.18 2.95 16.76
N ASP A 17 -11.26 3.90 16.97
CA ASP A 17 -10.42 4.52 15.93
C ASP A 17 -8.92 4.49 16.25
N ILE A 18 -8.48 3.88 17.36
CA ILE A 18 -7.07 3.88 17.78
C ILE A 18 -6.58 2.44 17.95
N VAL A 19 -5.50 2.10 17.26
CA VAL A 19 -4.81 0.81 17.34
C VAL A 19 -3.35 0.98 17.77
N LEU A 20 -2.78 -0.02 18.43
CA LEU A 20 -1.37 -0.04 18.78
C LEU A 20 -0.50 -0.04 17.50
N LEU A 21 0.57 0.76 17.49
CA LEU A 21 1.44 0.91 16.31
C LEU A 21 2.85 0.41 16.58
N SER A 22 3.53 0.93 17.60
CA SER A 22 4.93 0.56 17.88
C SER A 22 5.35 0.76 19.34
N LYS A 23 6.22 -0.13 19.79
CA LYS A 23 6.93 -0.07 21.09
C LYS A 23 8.13 0.88 21.04
N ASP A 24 8.64 1.12 19.84
CA ASP A 24 9.82 1.93 19.57
C ASP A 24 9.47 3.13 18.69
N ASP A 25 10.38 4.11 18.67
CA ASP A 25 10.23 5.29 17.81
C ASP A 25 10.47 4.98 16.33
N THR A 26 10.76 3.72 16.01
CA THR A 26 10.89 3.22 14.65
C THR A 26 10.12 1.91 14.44
N LYS A 27 9.77 1.62 13.19
CA LYS A 27 9.20 0.32 12.77
C LYS A 27 9.53 0.07 11.30
N ALA A 28 9.79 -1.17 10.94
CA ALA A 28 9.94 -1.56 9.55
C ALA A 28 8.57 -1.59 8.86
N ASP A 29 8.49 -1.06 7.65
CA ASP A 29 7.33 -1.21 6.78
C ASP A 29 7.35 -2.56 6.03
N SER A 30 6.31 -2.78 5.20
CA SER A 30 6.15 -3.94 4.34
C SER A 30 7.28 -4.16 3.31
N MET A 31 8.15 -3.17 3.10
CA MET A 31 9.29 -3.23 2.19
C MET A 31 10.62 -3.40 2.94
N GLY A 32 10.58 -3.46 4.28
CA GLY A 32 11.75 -3.54 5.14
C GLY A 32 12.43 -2.18 5.39
N SER A 33 11.87 -1.07 4.89
CA SER A 33 12.37 0.26 5.16
C SER A 33 11.99 0.71 6.57
N ILE A 34 12.93 1.35 7.26
CA ILE A 34 12.73 1.81 8.64
C ILE A 34 12.06 3.19 8.64
N ILE A 35 10.85 3.26 9.18
CA ILE A 35 10.13 4.50 9.42
C ILE A 35 10.41 4.99 10.83
N THR A 36 10.71 6.28 10.98
CA THR A 36 10.82 6.96 12.28
C THR A 36 9.56 7.77 12.57
N PHE A 37 8.91 7.49 13.69
CA PHE A 37 7.65 8.11 14.07
C PHE A 37 7.83 9.50 14.69
N TYR A 38 6.87 10.37 14.38
CA TYR A 38 6.64 11.62 15.09
C TYR A 38 5.12 11.88 15.16
N GLU A 39 4.69 12.69 16.12
CA GLU A 39 3.27 13.01 16.34
C GLU A 39 2.69 13.65 15.08
N GLY A 40 1.59 13.10 14.56
CA GLY A 40 0.95 13.62 13.36
C GLY A 40 1.49 13.05 12.04
N LEU A 41 2.45 12.12 12.05
CA LEU A 41 2.94 11.48 10.83
C LEU A 41 1.81 10.70 10.14
N PRO A 42 1.45 11.02 8.88
CA PRO A 42 0.56 10.19 8.09
C PRO A 42 1.22 8.86 7.77
N VAL A 43 0.49 7.77 7.99
CA VAL A 43 0.99 6.41 7.75
C VAL A 43 -0.03 5.62 6.95
N SER A 44 0.47 4.77 6.06
CA SER A 44 -0.33 3.76 5.39
C SER A 44 -0.18 2.45 6.14
N LEU A 45 -1.26 1.70 6.22
CA LEU A 45 -1.38 0.57 7.11
C LEU A 45 -1.88 -0.65 6.34
N TYR A 46 -1.55 -1.82 6.88
CA TYR A 46 -2.23 -3.05 6.49
C TYR A 46 -2.48 -3.91 7.73
N SER A 47 -3.54 -4.71 7.66
CA SER A 47 -3.85 -5.76 8.62
C SER A 47 -4.26 -7.02 7.86
N ASP A 48 -3.99 -8.18 8.45
CA ASP A 48 -4.37 -9.44 7.83
C ASP A 48 -5.90 -9.59 7.87
N ASP A 49 -6.53 -9.89 6.73
CA ASP A 49 -7.89 -10.40 6.69
C ASP A 49 -7.83 -11.92 6.59
N ALA A 50 -7.65 -12.57 7.72
CA ALA A 50 -7.56 -14.03 7.75
C ALA A 50 -8.94 -14.63 7.51
N SER A 51 -9.31 -14.83 6.24
CA SER A 51 -10.44 -15.68 5.88
C SER A 51 -10.12 -17.15 6.18
N ASN A 52 -11.10 -17.90 6.68
CA ASN A 52 -10.97 -19.35 6.95
C ASN A 52 -10.67 -20.21 5.69
N SER A 53 -10.69 -19.59 4.49
CA SER A 53 -10.41 -20.23 3.20
C SER A 53 -8.94 -20.27 2.79
N GLY A 54 -8.04 -19.58 3.50
CA GLY A 54 -6.61 -19.56 3.20
C GLY A 54 -6.20 -18.64 2.04
N GLU A 55 -7.16 -17.95 1.42
CA GLU A 55 -6.88 -16.78 0.57
C GLU A 55 -6.79 -15.55 1.50
N THR A 56 -5.58 -14.99 1.60
CA THR A 56 -5.29 -13.77 2.37
C THR A 56 -5.49 -12.56 1.47
N ASP A 57 -6.46 -11.72 1.79
CA ASP A 57 -6.72 -10.45 1.11
C ASP A 57 -6.64 -9.31 2.12
N ASN A 58 -5.47 -8.70 2.26
CA ASN A 58 -5.20 -7.78 3.35
C ASN A 58 -6.16 -6.59 3.37
N LEU A 59 -6.51 -6.13 4.57
CA LEU A 59 -7.16 -4.84 4.75
C LEU A 59 -6.12 -3.73 4.65
N ILE A 60 -6.41 -2.73 3.83
CA ILE A 60 -5.51 -1.59 3.60
C ILE A 60 -6.25 -0.32 3.96
N PHE A 61 -5.57 0.57 4.70
CA PHE A 61 -6.14 1.81 5.20
C PHE A 61 -5.04 2.81 5.57
N GLU A 62 -5.45 4.03 5.88
CA GLU A 62 -4.60 5.15 6.24
C GLU A 62 -4.84 5.56 7.70
N GLY A 63 -3.86 6.25 8.27
CA GLY A 63 -3.99 6.79 9.62
C GLY A 63 -2.93 7.83 9.95
N ILE A 64 -2.99 8.31 11.18
CA ILE A 64 -2.07 9.31 11.73
C ILE A 64 -1.42 8.76 12.99
N ALA A 65 -0.09 8.69 13.04
CA ALA A 65 0.65 8.26 14.22
C ALA A 65 0.46 9.27 15.37
N ILE A 66 0.14 8.78 16.56
CA ILE A 66 -0.16 9.59 17.74
C ILE A 66 0.49 9.02 19.00
N LYS A 67 0.70 9.88 20.00
CA LYS A 67 0.97 9.52 21.39
C LYS A 67 -0.34 9.53 22.16
N TYR A 68 -0.85 8.33 22.41
CA TYR A 68 -2.06 8.14 23.19
C TYR A 68 -1.72 7.82 24.67
N ASP A 69 -2.47 8.37 25.62
CA ASP A 69 -2.24 8.08 27.05
C ASP A 69 -2.79 6.69 27.40
N LEU A 70 -1.89 5.72 27.48
CA LEU A 70 -2.20 4.32 27.79
C LEU A 70 -2.13 4.00 29.30
N LYS A 71 -2.10 4.99 30.21
CA LYS A 71 -2.06 4.72 31.66
C LYS A 71 -3.18 3.82 32.17
N GLY A 72 -4.36 3.92 31.54
CA GLY A 72 -5.54 3.08 31.82
C GLY A 72 -5.45 1.64 31.31
N TYR A 73 -4.43 1.29 30.53
CA TYR A 73 -4.22 -0.02 29.90
C TYR A 73 -2.87 -0.62 30.33
N PRO A 74 -2.78 -1.25 31.52
CA PRO A 74 -1.53 -1.75 32.08
C PRO A 74 -0.71 -2.65 31.15
N GLU A 75 -1.38 -3.50 30.38
CA GLU A 75 -0.83 -4.43 29.40
C GLU A 75 -0.12 -3.74 28.22
N TRP A 76 -0.50 -2.50 27.90
CA TRP A 76 0.02 -1.75 26.75
C TRP A 76 0.95 -0.61 27.13
N ARG A 77 1.37 -0.52 28.40
CA ARG A 77 2.32 0.53 28.88
C ARG A 77 3.67 0.56 28.17
N HIS A 78 4.01 -0.52 27.49
CA HIS A 78 5.25 -0.66 26.74
C HIS A 78 5.12 -0.14 25.29
N VAL A 79 3.92 0.23 24.86
CA VAL A 79 3.67 0.82 23.54
C VAL A 79 3.90 2.34 23.62
N LYS A 80 4.71 2.86 22.69
CA LYS A 80 5.00 4.30 22.60
C LYS A 80 4.08 5.02 21.62
N TRP A 81 3.72 4.33 20.54
CA TRP A 81 2.98 4.89 19.42
C TRP A 81 1.70 4.12 19.20
N CYS A 82 0.61 4.84 19.01
CA CYS A 82 -0.63 4.35 18.45
C CYS A 82 -0.85 5.00 17.09
N VAL A 83 -1.84 4.54 16.34
CA VAL A 83 -2.30 5.22 15.13
C VAL A 83 -3.80 5.43 15.22
N ARG A 84 -4.24 6.63 14.85
CA ARG A 84 -5.65 6.92 14.62
C ARG A 84 -6.01 6.57 13.19
N ILE A 85 -6.94 5.64 13.01
CA ILE A 85 -7.37 5.09 11.72
C ILE A 85 -8.36 6.05 11.04
N ASP A 86 -8.22 6.24 9.72
CA ASP A 86 -9.28 6.79 8.88
C ASP A 86 -10.10 5.66 8.25
N TRP A 87 -11.23 5.32 8.87
CA TRP A 87 -12.10 4.26 8.40
C TRP A 87 -12.66 4.47 6.99
N ASN A 88 -12.72 5.71 6.49
CA ASN A 88 -13.18 5.98 5.13
C ASN A 88 -12.17 5.54 4.07
N SER A 89 -10.93 5.26 4.48
CA SER A 89 -9.86 4.78 3.59
C SER A 89 -9.77 3.25 3.52
N LEU A 90 -10.55 2.53 4.34
CA LEU A 90 -10.52 1.07 4.40
C LEU A 90 -10.97 0.44 3.08
N MET A 91 -10.16 -0.47 2.56
CA MET A 91 -10.50 -1.30 1.41
C MET A 91 -9.75 -2.64 1.48
N HIS A 92 -10.25 -3.64 0.76
CA HIS A 92 -9.50 -4.87 0.51
C HIS A 92 -8.33 -4.60 -0.45
N GLU A 93 -7.22 -5.31 -0.32
CA GLU A 93 -6.06 -5.18 -1.21
C GLU A 93 -6.44 -5.54 -2.65
N SER A 94 -7.35 -6.50 -2.84
CA SER A 94 -7.90 -6.84 -4.16
C SER A 94 -8.71 -5.72 -4.82
N ASP A 95 -9.26 -4.80 -4.03
CA ASP A 95 -10.07 -3.66 -4.54
C ASP A 95 -9.19 -2.50 -5.03
N MET A 96 -7.86 -2.61 -4.93
CA MET A 96 -6.97 -1.57 -5.40
C MET A 96 -7.05 -1.35 -6.90
N THR A 97 -7.13 -0.07 -7.26
CA THR A 97 -7.12 0.35 -8.66
C THR A 97 -5.75 0.16 -9.30
N PHE A 98 -5.73 0.07 -10.63
CA PHE A 98 -4.50 0.07 -11.42
C PHE A 98 -3.53 1.21 -11.05
N LEU A 99 -4.05 2.42 -10.80
CA LEU A 99 -3.21 3.56 -10.43
C LEU A 99 -2.56 3.41 -9.05
N GLN A 100 -3.23 2.69 -8.14
CA GLN A 100 -2.66 2.36 -6.83
C GLN A 100 -1.66 1.22 -6.94
N LEU A 101 -1.88 0.23 -7.81
CA LEU A 101 -1.04 -0.96 -7.94
C LEU A 101 0.14 -0.83 -8.90
N LEU A 102 0.06 0.04 -9.92
CA LEU A 102 1.12 0.15 -10.93
C LEU A 102 2.45 0.62 -10.32
N PRO A 103 2.50 1.69 -9.49
CA PRO A 103 3.73 2.02 -8.78
C PRO A 103 4.23 0.82 -7.98
N ILE A 104 3.27 0.08 -7.38
CA ILE A 104 3.42 -1.13 -6.56
C ILE A 104 4.12 -2.31 -7.23
N GLU A 105 3.88 -2.45 -8.52
CA GLU A 105 4.49 -3.54 -9.26
C GLU A 105 5.89 -3.14 -9.75
N ILE A 106 6.06 -1.85 -10.11
CA ILE A 106 7.32 -1.33 -10.65
C ILE A 106 8.44 -1.33 -9.60
N GLU A 107 8.21 -0.95 -8.33
CA GLU A 107 9.30 -0.92 -7.34
C GLU A 107 9.68 -2.33 -6.88
N LYS A 108 8.71 -3.26 -6.81
CA LYS A 108 8.98 -4.68 -6.57
C LYS A 108 9.76 -5.35 -7.70
N HIS A 109 9.43 -5.00 -8.94
CA HIS A 109 9.91 -5.68 -10.14
C HIS A 109 10.57 -4.71 -11.14
N PRO A 110 11.53 -3.85 -10.71
CA PRO A 110 11.98 -2.70 -11.50
C PRO A 110 12.75 -3.09 -12.77
N ASN A 111 13.25 -4.32 -12.83
CA ASN A 111 13.98 -4.86 -13.98
C ASN A 111 13.31 -6.11 -14.57
N ASP A 112 12.09 -6.46 -14.13
CA ASP A 112 11.36 -7.63 -14.61
C ASP A 112 10.12 -7.21 -15.41
N LEU A 113 10.38 -6.81 -16.66
CA LEU A 113 9.35 -6.42 -17.61
C LEU A 113 8.35 -7.54 -17.88
N LEU A 114 8.72 -8.81 -17.74
CA LEU A 114 7.79 -9.92 -17.98
C LEU A 114 6.70 -9.93 -16.90
N THR A 115 7.06 -9.75 -15.64
CA THR A 115 6.10 -9.63 -14.53
C THR A 115 5.21 -8.41 -14.72
N LEU A 116 5.80 -7.26 -15.08
CA LEU A 116 5.03 -6.04 -15.34
C LEU A 116 4.08 -6.17 -16.56
N HIS A 117 4.49 -6.86 -17.63
CA HIS A 117 3.59 -7.13 -18.76
C HIS A 117 2.41 -8.03 -18.36
N LYS A 118 2.64 -9.05 -17.53
CA LYS A 118 1.56 -9.89 -16.99
C LYS A 118 0.59 -9.08 -16.14
N PHE A 119 1.10 -8.15 -15.35
CA PHE A 119 0.28 -7.20 -14.59
C PHE A 119 -0.61 -6.34 -15.51
N LEU A 120 -0.08 -5.78 -16.61
CA LEU A 120 -0.88 -5.04 -17.58
C LEU A 120 -1.95 -5.93 -18.24
N ILE A 121 -1.58 -7.15 -18.64
CA ILE A 121 -2.51 -8.13 -19.24
C ILE A 121 -3.63 -8.49 -18.26
N TYR A 122 -3.33 -8.63 -16.97
CA TYR A 122 -4.34 -8.87 -15.94
C TYR A 122 -5.43 -7.79 -15.99
N PHE A 123 -5.06 -6.51 -15.93
CA PHE A 123 -6.04 -5.41 -15.97
C PHE A 123 -6.79 -5.34 -17.30
N LYS A 124 -6.10 -5.60 -18.42
CA LYS A 124 -6.76 -5.70 -19.73
C LYS A 124 -7.86 -6.76 -19.73
N ASN A 125 -7.56 -7.95 -19.22
CA ASN A 125 -8.51 -9.07 -19.18
C ASN A 125 -9.66 -8.84 -18.19
N HIS A 126 -9.48 -7.95 -17.22
CA HIS A 126 -10.51 -7.52 -16.27
C HIS A 126 -11.23 -6.23 -16.71
N GLY A 127 -11.17 -5.89 -18.01
CA GLY A 127 -11.99 -4.85 -18.62
C GLY A 127 -11.36 -3.46 -18.69
N MET A 128 -10.07 -3.29 -18.35
CA MET A 128 -9.39 -2.03 -18.58
C MET A 128 -9.11 -1.81 -20.07
N GLU A 129 -9.71 -0.75 -20.62
CA GLU A 129 -9.46 -0.33 -22.00
C GLU A 129 -8.02 0.13 -22.23
N LYS A 130 -7.51 -0.09 -23.45
CA LYS A 130 -6.17 0.32 -23.90
C LYS A 130 -5.91 1.80 -23.63
N ASP A 131 -6.83 2.68 -24.03
CA ASP A 131 -6.66 4.13 -23.88
C ASP A 131 -6.66 4.57 -22.41
N SER A 132 -7.51 3.94 -21.59
CA SER A 132 -7.53 4.15 -20.14
C SER A 132 -6.20 3.74 -19.50
N MET A 133 -5.63 2.60 -19.92
CA MET A 133 -4.34 2.13 -19.42
C MET A 133 -3.20 3.07 -19.81
N LEU A 134 -3.14 3.50 -21.07
CA LEU A 134 -2.13 4.46 -21.55
C LEU A 134 -2.22 5.79 -20.79
N LYS A 135 -3.43 6.30 -20.54
CA LYS A 135 -3.64 7.51 -19.75
C LYS A 135 -3.12 7.37 -18.32
N ASN A 136 -3.33 6.21 -17.71
CA ASN A 136 -2.84 5.92 -16.36
C ASN A 136 -1.31 5.80 -16.32
N LEU A 137 -0.70 5.10 -17.28
CA LEU A 137 0.76 4.99 -17.41
C LEU A 137 1.40 6.38 -17.59
N GLU A 138 0.83 7.23 -18.44
CA GLU A 138 1.30 8.59 -18.66
C GLU A 138 1.20 9.44 -17.38
N LYS A 139 0.10 9.30 -16.64
CA LYS A 139 -0.10 9.99 -15.35
C LYS A 139 0.99 9.59 -14.36
N THR A 140 1.27 8.30 -14.20
CA THR A 140 2.31 7.80 -13.30
C THR A 140 3.70 8.26 -13.73
N LYS A 141 4.00 8.23 -15.04
CA LYS A 141 5.30 8.69 -15.59
C LYS A 141 5.62 10.14 -15.24
N ASN A 142 4.60 11.00 -15.18
CA ASN A 142 4.75 12.40 -14.82
C ASN A 142 5.01 12.63 -13.31
N GLN A 143 4.82 11.61 -12.48
CA GLN A 143 4.92 11.68 -11.02
C GLN A 143 6.15 10.96 -10.45
N CYS A 144 6.89 10.19 -11.26
CA CYS A 144 8.02 9.37 -10.81
C CYS A 144 9.40 9.95 -11.15
N ASP A 145 10.44 9.38 -10.54
CA ASP A 145 11.85 9.70 -10.80
C ASP A 145 12.35 9.20 -12.18
N SER A 146 13.61 9.51 -12.53
CA SER A 146 14.16 9.15 -13.84
C SER A 146 14.24 7.65 -14.11
N LYS A 147 14.42 6.81 -13.08
CA LYS A 147 14.60 5.36 -13.26
C LYS A 147 13.27 4.67 -13.53
N ALA A 148 12.22 5.05 -12.83
CA ALA A 148 10.87 4.54 -13.08
C ALA A 148 10.31 4.98 -14.45
N LYS A 149 10.77 6.12 -14.98
CA LYS A 149 10.33 6.62 -16.30
C LYS A 149 10.69 5.68 -17.45
N ASP A 150 11.89 5.10 -17.44
CA ASP A 150 12.31 4.20 -18.52
C ASP A 150 11.42 2.94 -18.57
N VAL A 151 11.17 2.34 -17.40
CA VAL A 151 10.24 1.21 -17.27
C VAL A 151 8.85 1.58 -17.79
N LEU A 152 8.32 2.75 -17.41
CA LEU A 152 7.01 3.21 -17.86
C LEU A 152 6.93 3.42 -19.37
N ILE A 153 8.01 3.91 -20.00
CA ILE A 153 8.08 4.04 -21.47
C ILE A 153 7.98 2.66 -22.13
N ASP A 154 8.69 1.66 -21.62
CA ASP A 154 8.62 0.28 -22.14
C ASP A 154 7.22 -0.31 -21.99
N LEU A 155 6.59 -0.13 -20.83
CA LEU A 155 5.21 -0.55 -20.59
C LEU A 155 4.22 0.12 -21.54
N MET A 156 4.38 1.43 -21.79
CA MET A 156 3.55 2.14 -22.77
C MET A 156 3.72 1.59 -24.18
N ASN A 157 4.96 1.35 -24.63
CA ASN A 157 5.23 0.75 -25.94
C ASN A 157 4.59 -0.63 -26.09
N PHE A 158 4.63 -1.44 -25.03
CA PHE A 158 3.97 -2.73 -24.98
C PHE A 158 2.44 -2.61 -25.16
N VAL A 159 1.79 -1.68 -24.45
CA VAL A 159 0.33 -1.44 -24.56
C VAL A 159 -0.05 -0.88 -25.92
N VAL A 160 0.75 0.02 -26.51
CA VAL A 160 0.52 0.54 -27.86
C VAL A 160 0.44 -0.59 -28.90
N GLY A 161 1.25 -1.64 -28.72
CA GLY A 161 1.25 -2.83 -29.58
C GLY A 161 0.01 -3.74 -29.46
N TRP A 162 -0.87 -3.53 -28.49
CA TRP A 162 -2.10 -4.32 -28.38
C TRP A 162 -3.06 -4.02 -29.53
N CYS A 163 -3.60 -5.09 -30.14
CA CYS A 163 -4.73 -4.98 -31.05
C CYS A 163 -5.93 -4.37 -30.31
N SER A 164 -6.63 -3.46 -31.01
CA SER A 164 -7.89 -2.85 -30.59
C SER A 164 -9.00 -3.89 -30.44
#